data_AF-A0A413WK92-F1
#
_entry.id   AF-A0A413WK92-F1
#
_cell.length_a   1.000
_cell.length_b   1.000
_cell.length_c   1.000
_cell.angle_alpha   90.00
_cell.angle_beta   90.00
_cell.angle_gamma   90.00
#
_symmetry.space_group_name_H-M   'P 1'
#
loop_
_entity.id
_entity.type
_entity.pdbx_description
1 polymer ?
#
loop_
_entity_poly.entity_id
_entity_poly.type
_entity_poly.pdbx_seq_one_letter_code
_entity_poly.pdbx_strand_id
1 'polypeptide(L)'
;MNRETRTEALLQINTRYRRFMIGSSVVIFVSALYFMMHTTYSGVIAVVSLIPTLFFEWKQTTLYLQFNDDWTYRRLIKLQFSSLVFTFILLFSLIALFLTGQIHPDVLMWAVVIGAPPSVLLPLWIDRKLLKLDPEHVTSNMLAKANREKLKRRLDGIND
;
A
#
# COMPACT_ATOMS: atom_id res chain seq x y z
N MET A 1 16.26 -1.69 18.79
CA MET A 1 15.15 -2.68 18.81
C MET A 1 15.41 -3.61 17.65
N ASN A 2 15.79 -4.86 17.90
CA ASN A 2 16.32 -5.74 16.87
C ASN A 2 15.31 -5.98 15.73
N ARG A 3 15.84 -6.27 14.54
CA ARG A 3 15.07 -6.50 13.31
C ARG A 3 13.93 -7.50 13.46
N GLU A 4 14.16 -8.61 14.18
CA GLU A 4 13.14 -9.65 14.42
C GLU A 4 11.92 -9.08 15.17
N THR A 5 12.15 -8.36 16.27
CA THR A 5 11.08 -7.71 17.04
C THR A 5 10.32 -6.66 16.22
N ARG A 6 11.00 -5.94 15.31
CA ARG A 6 10.35 -5.01 14.37
C ARG A 6 9.45 -5.75 13.37
N THR A 7 9.92 -6.87 12.81
CA THR A 7 9.09 -7.72 11.92
C THR A 7 7.86 -8.26 12.63
N GLU A 8 7.99 -8.73 13.87
CA GLU A 8 6.86 -9.26 14.63
C GLU A 8 5.81 -8.19 14.92
N ALA A 9 6.24 -6.98 15.31
CA ALA A 9 5.35 -5.84 15.52
C ALA A 9 4.59 -5.46 14.23
N LEU A 10 5.27 -5.45 13.07
CA LEU A 10 4.63 -5.22 11.77
C LEU A 10 3.66 -6.34 11.37
N LEU A 11 3.99 -7.59 11.67
CA LEU A 11 3.11 -8.74 11.43
C LEU A 11 1.87 -8.71 12.34
N GLN A 12 1.99 -8.21 13.57
CA GLN A 12 0.85 -8.05 14.47
C GLN A 12 -0.19 -7.08 13.90
N ILE A 13 0.25 -5.96 13.30
CA ILE A 13 -0.65 -5.04 12.58
C ILE A 13 -1.44 -5.81 11.51
N ASN A 14 -0.76 -6.62 10.69
CA ASN A 14 -1.42 -7.42 9.66
C ASN A 14 -2.49 -8.34 10.27
N THR A 15 -2.16 -9.08 11.33
CA THR A 15 -3.14 -9.96 11.98
C THR A 15 -4.32 -9.21 12.61
N ARG A 16 -4.07 -8.03 13.20
CA ARG A 16 -5.10 -7.20 13.85
C ARG A 16 -6.09 -6.64 12.84
N TYR A 17 -5.61 -6.18 11.69
CA TYR A 17 -6.45 -5.58 10.65
C TYR A 17 -6.85 -6.56 9.54
N ARG A 18 -6.46 -7.85 9.62
CA ARG A 18 -6.79 -8.87 8.61
C ARG A 18 -8.29 -8.98 8.35
N ARG A 19 -9.12 -8.99 9.40
CA ARG A 19 -10.59 -9.07 9.25
C ARG A 19 -11.16 -7.84 8.54
N PHE A 20 -10.61 -6.66 8.86
CA PHE A 20 -10.97 -5.42 8.19
C PHE A 20 -10.59 -5.45 6.70
N MET A 21 -9.37 -5.90 6.37
CA MET A 21 -8.90 -6.04 4.99
C MET A 21 -9.73 -7.04 4.17
N ILE A 22 -10.10 -8.18 4.77
CA ILE A 22 -10.97 -9.16 4.13
C ILE A 22 -12.36 -8.55 3.92
N GLY A 23 -12.93 -7.92 4.94
CA GLY A 23 -14.23 -7.26 4.85
C GLY A 23 -14.27 -6.18 3.78
N SER A 24 -13.26 -5.30 3.75
CA SER A 24 -13.17 -4.25 2.73
C SER A 24 -12.98 -4.84 1.33
N SER A 25 -12.17 -5.89 1.18
CA SER A 25 -11.97 -6.57 -0.12
C SER A 25 -13.28 -7.20 -0.64
N VAL A 26 -14.08 -7.81 0.25
CA VAL A 26 -15.39 -8.36 -0.13
C VAL A 26 -16.35 -7.25 -0.55
N VAL A 27 -16.42 -6.15 0.19
CA VAL A 27 -17.25 -4.99 -0.17
C VAL A 27 -16.84 -4.42 -1.52
N ILE A 28 -15.53 -4.20 -1.74
CA ILE A 28 -14.98 -3.73 -3.01
C ILE A 28 -15.34 -4.67 -4.15
N PHE A 29 -15.21 -5.99 -3.96
CA PHE A 29 -15.51 -6.98 -4.98
C PHE A 29 -16.99 -7.00 -5.35
N VAL A 30 -17.89 -7.00 -4.35
CA VAL A 30 -19.34 -6.94 -4.57
C VAL A 30 -19.75 -5.63 -5.25
N SER A 31 -19.19 -4.49 -4.81
CA SER A 31 -19.40 -3.21 -5.47
C SER A 31 -18.91 -3.24 -6.91
N ALA A 32 -17.71 -3.77 -7.17
CA ALA A 32 -17.17 -3.88 -8.53
C ALA A 32 -18.08 -4.70 -9.44
N LEU A 33 -18.63 -5.83 -8.96
CA LEU A 33 -19.60 -6.64 -9.71
C LEU A 33 -20.90 -5.87 -10.00
N TYR A 34 -21.44 -5.16 -9.01
CA TYR A 34 -22.66 -4.37 -9.16
C TYR A 34 -22.49 -3.26 -10.21
N PHE A 35 -21.37 -2.53 -10.15
CA PHE A 35 -21.09 -1.43 -11.07
C PHE A 35 -20.48 -1.87 -12.41
N MET A 36 -20.14 -3.15 -12.57
CA MET A 36 -19.81 -3.71 -13.88
C MET A 36 -20.98 -3.58 -14.86
N MET A 37 -22.22 -3.50 -14.34
CA MET A 37 -23.44 -3.21 -15.12
C MET A 37 -23.66 -1.72 -15.42
N HIS A 38 -22.93 -0.82 -14.74
CA HIS A 38 -23.03 0.64 -14.90
C HIS A 38 -21.63 1.26 -15.00
N THR A 39 -21.05 1.19 -16.20
CA THR A 39 -19.66 1.55 -16.51
C THR A 39 -19.27 2.98 -16.11
N THR A 40 -20.24 3.90 -16.04
CA THR A 40 -20.03 5.30 -15.68
C THR A 40 -19.38 5.49 -14.30
N TYR A 41 -19.59 4.58 -13.33
CA TYR A 41 -19.03 4.75 -11.98
C TYR A 41 -17.90 3.75 -11.64
N SER A 42 -17.53 2.90 -12.60
CA SER A 42 -16.51 1.86 -12.41
C SER A 42 -15.15 2.43 -11.96
N GLY A 43 -14.76 3.59 -12.47
CA GLY A 43 -13.52 4.28 -12.07
C GLY A 43 -13.49 4.71 -10.61
N VAL A 44 -14.64 5.12 -10.04
CA VAL A 44 -14.71 5.57 -8.63
C VAL A 44 -14.38 4.42 -7.68
N ILE A 45 -14.82 3.21 -7.99
CA ILE A 45 -14.58 2.01 -7.17
C ILE A 45 -13.11 1.67 -7.14
N ALA A 46 -12.42 1.80 -8.27
CA ALA A 46 -10.98 1.59 -8.33
C ALA A 46 -10.25 2.52 -7.35
N VAL A 47 -10.68 3.79 -7.22
CA VAL A 47 -10.09 4.71 -6.24
C VAL A 47 -10.48 4.38 -4.81
N VAL A 48 -11.77 4.16 -4.56
CA VAL A 48 -12.29 3.82 -3.23
C VAL A 48 -11.64 2.54 -2.68
N SER A 49 -11.30 1.61 -3.57
CA SER A 49 -10.60 0.37 -3.21
C SER A 49 -9.19 0.58 -2.64
N LEU A 50 -8.58 1.74 -2.87
CA LEU A 50 -7.26 2.08 -2.34
C LEU A 50 -7.31 2.62 -0.90
N ILE A 51 -8.48 3.01 -0.39
CA ILE A 51 -8.64 3.59 0.95
C ILE A 51 -8.20 2.60 2.06
N PRO A 52 -8.60 1.31 2.06
CA PRO A 52 -8.11 0.35 3.03
C PRO A 52 -6.59 0.19 3.00
N THR A 53 -6.00 0.19 1.80
CA THR A 53 -4.54 0.11 1.60
C THR A 53 -3.84 1.32 2.21
N LEU A 54 -4.34 2.53 1.94
CA LEU A 54 -3.85 3.78 2.55
C LEU A 54 -3.89 3.75 4.08
N PHE A 55 -5.00 3.27 4.66
CA PHE A 55 -5.14 3.15 6.10
C PHE A 55 -4.10 2.19 6.70
N PHE A 56 -3.83 1.07 6.01
CA PHE A 56 -2.84 0.11 6.47
C PHE A 56 -1.42 0.68 6.40
N GLU A 57 -1.08 1.30 5.27
CA GLU A 57 0.20 1.99 5.07
C GLU A 57 0.42 3.10 6.11
N TRP A 58 -0.63 3.83 6.48
CA TRP A 58 -0.57 4.81 7.57
C TRP A 58 -0.23 4.15 8.92
N LYS A 59 -0.88 3.03 9.25
CA LYS A 59 -0.59 2.30 10.49
C LYS A 59 0.83 1.75 10.51
N GLN A 60 1.32 1.22 9.39
CA GLN A 60 2.71 0.78 9.27
C GLN A 60 3.68 1.95 9.39
N THR A 61 3.45 3.06 8.69
CA THR A 61 4.26 4.29 8.76
C THR A 61 4.35 4.79 10.20
N THR A 62 3.23 4.83 10.92
CA THR A 62 3.21 5.25 12.33
C THR A 62 4.09 4.37 13.20
N LEU A 63 4.06 3.05 12.98
CA LEU A 63 4.90 2.10 13.71
C LEU A 63 6.38 2.24 13.32
N TYR A 64 6.67 2.42 12.03
CA TYR A 64 8.05 2.65 11.58
C TYR A 64 8.67 3.91 12.18
N LEU A 65 7.90 4.99 12.37
CA LEU A 65 8.38 6.21 13.02
C LEU A 65 8.77 5.97 14.49
N GLN A 66 8.23 4.95 15.15
CA GLN A 66 8.60 4.60 16.54
C GLN A 66 9.90 3.78 16.62
N PHE A 67 10.37 3.19 15.52
CA PHE A 67 11.53 2.31 15.54
C PHE A 67 12.87 3.03 15.57
N ASN A 68 12.92 4.25 15.07
CA ASN A 68 14.14 5.04 14.96
C ASN A 68 13.83 6.54 15.07
N ASP A 69 14.59 7.24 15.91
CA ASP A 69 14.46 8.68 16.17
C ASP A 69 15.26 9.56 15.22
N ASP A 70 16.11 8.98 14.37
CA ASP A 70 16.88 9.73 13.36
C ASP A 70 15.94 10.55 12.46
N TRP A 71 16.21 11.86 12.41
CA TRP A 71 15.47 12.81 11.60
C TRP A 71 15.45 12.44 10.11
N THR A 72 16.58 11.95 9.58
CA THR A 72 16.72 11.58 8.17
C THR A 72 15.86 10.36 7.84
N TYR A 73 15.87 9.36 8.73
CA TYR A 73 15.04 8.17 8.62
C TYR A 73 13.55 8.55 8.67
N ARG A 74 13.13 9.35 9.65
CA ARG A 74 11.74 9.80 9.80
C ARG A 74 11.26 10.60 8.60
N ARG A 75 12.12 11.43 8.01
CA ARG A 75 11.82 12.21 6.81
C ARG A 75 11.56 11.29 5.61
N LEU A 76 12.39 10.27 5.40
CA LEU A 76 12.22 9.32 4.30
C LEU A 76 10.93 8.50 4.43
N ILE A 77 10.60 8.05 5.65
CA ILE A 77 9.37 7.31 5.91
C ILE A 77 8.12 8.17 5.69
N LYS A 78 8.15 9.43 6.16
CA LYS A 78 7.08 10.38 5.85
C LYS A 78 6.98 10.64 4.35
N LEU A 79 8.10 10.75 3.63
CA LEU A 79 8.11 10.97 2.19
C LEU A 79 7.50 9.78 1.43
N GLN A 80 7.79 8.55 1.84
CA GLN A 80 7.17 7.34 1.28
C GLN A 80 5.64 7.38 1.44
N PHE A 81 5.15 7.66 2.65
CA PHE A 81 3.71 7.76 2.89
C PHE A 81 3.08 8.95 2.14
N SER A 82 3.70 10.12 2.16
CA SER A 82 3.24 11.31 1.43
C SER A 82 3.20 11.08 -0.08
N SER A 83 4.15 10.33 -0.65
CA SER A 83 4.14 9.96 -2.07
C SER A 83 2.93 9.07 -2.39
N LEU A 84 2.58 8.14 -1.50
CA LEU A 84 1.43 7.26 -1.68
C LEU A 84 0.10 8.05 -1.60
N VAL A 85 -0.03 8.95 -0.61
CA VAL A 85 -1.18 9.87 -0.51
C VAL A 85 -1.29 10.78 -1.72
N PHE A 86 -0.18 11.35 -2.18
CA PHE A 86 -0.14 12.20 -3.37
C PHE A 86 -0.62 11.43 -4.61
N THR A 87 -0.13 10.20 -4.80
CA THR A 87 -0.54 9.34 -5.90
C THR A 87 -2.04 9.02 -5.85
N PHE A 88 -2.57 8.75 -4.65
CA PHE A 88 -4.00 8.54 -4.45
C PHE A 88 -4.84 9.77 -4.81
N ILE A 89 -4.45 10.96 -4.33
CA ILE A 89 -5.16 12.21 -4.63
C ILE A 89 -5.10 12.49 -6.14
N LEU A 90 -3.95 12.32 -6.77
CA LEU A 90 -3.77 12.52 -8.20
C LEU A 90 -4.67 11.58 -9.02
N LEU A 91 -4.72 10.30 -8.65
CA LEU A 91 -5.56 9.31 -9.32
C LEU A 91 -7.06 9.58 -9.08
N PHE A 92 -7.44 10.00 -7.88
CA PHE A 92 -8.80 10.46 -7.58
C PHE A 92 -9.20 11.66 -8.43
N SER A 93 -8.34 12.67 -8.53
CA SER A 93 -8.58 13.87 -9.33
C SER A 93 -8.69 13.54 -10.82
N LEU A 94 -7.82 12.67 -11.36
CA LEU A 94 -7.92 12.22 -12.76
C LEU A 94 -9.25 11.54 -13.05
N ILE A 95 -9.70 10.65 -12.16
CA ILE A 95 -10.96 9.94 -12.35
C ILE A 95 -12.14 10.91 -12.22
N ALA A 96 -12.11 11.84 -11.26
CA ALA A 96 -13.15 12.88 -11.16
C ALA A 96 -13.22 13.76 -12.43
N LEU A 97 -12.08 14.15 -12.99
CA LEU A 97 -12.01 14.91 -14.24
C LEU A 97 -12.52 14.10 -15.44
N PHE A 98 -12.22 12.81 -15.49
CA PHE A 98 -12.72 11.92 -16.53
C PHE A 98 -14.25 11.80 -16.48
N LEU A 99 -14.80 11.62 -15.27
CA LEU A 99 -16.26 11.49 -15.05
C LEU A 99 -17.04 12.77 -15.30
N THR A 100 -16.41 13.93 -15.11
CA THR A 100 -16.99 15.24 -15.42
C THR A 100 -16.81 15.62 -16.90
N GLY A 101 -16.20 14.75 -17.71
CA GLY A 101 -15.97 14.98 -19.14
C GLY A 101 -14.90 16.04 -19.44
N GLN A 102 -14.10 16.44 -18.45
CA GLN A 102 -13.09 17.48 -18.61
C GLN A 102 -11.79 16.97 -19.24
N ILE A 103 -11.56 15.65 -19.26
CA ILE A 103 -10.37 15.05 -19.87
C ILE A 103 -10.73 13.89 -20.79
N HIS A 104 -9.95 13.73 -21.86
CA HIS A 104 -10.07 12.63 -22.81
C HIS A 104 -9.55 11.31 -22.19
N PRO A 105 -10.09 10.15 -22.58
CA PRO A 105 -9.58 8.83 -22.15
C PRO A 105 -8.07 8.66 -22.38
N ASP A 106 -7.55 9.22 -23.47
CA ASP A 106 -6.12 9.14 -23.80
C ASP A 106 -5.24 9.83 -22.75
N VAL A 107 -5.70 10.95 -22.18
CA VAL A 107 -5.00 11.66 -21.11
C VAL A 107 -4.89 10.77 -19.87
N LEU A 108 -5.97 10.04 -19.55
CA LEU A 108 -5.99 9.10 -18.44
C LEU A 108 -5.06 7.91 -18.70
N MET A 109 -5.04 7.38 -19.93
CA MET A 109 -4.11 6.31 -20.33
C MET A 109 -2.64 6.76 -20.19
N TRP A 110 -2.29 7.92 -20.73
CA TRP A 110 -0.92 8.45 -20.64
C TRP A 110 -0.51 8.75 -19.19
N ALA A 111 -1.43 9.29 -18.37
CA ALA A 111 -1.16 9.54 -16.96
C ALA A 111 -0.83 8.24 -16.20
N VAL A 112 -1.51 7.13 -16.51
CA VAL A 112 -1.20 5.81 -15.92
C VAL A 112 0.14 5.29 -16.42
N VAL A 113 0.42 5.38 -17.73
CA VAL A 113 1.69 4.92 -18.33
C VAL A 113 2.89 5.67 -17.76
N ILE A 114 2.78 6.99 -17.58
CA ILE A 114 3.86 7.83 -17.05
C ILE A 114 3.95 7.71 -15.52
N GLY A 115 2.81 7.57 -14.83
CA GLY A 115 2.75 7.49 -13.37
C GLY A 115 3.13 6.12 -12.79
N ALA A 116 2.94 5.04 -13.55
CA ALA A 116 3.22 3.68 -13.08
C ALA A 116 4.71 3.43 -12.75
N PRO A 117 5.70 3.79 -13.59
CA PRO A 117 7.10 3.54 -13.27
C PRO A 117 7.58 4.24 -11.97
N PRO A 118 7.32 5.55 -11.76
CA PRO A 118 7.67 6.21 -10.50
C PRO A 118 7.00 5.56 -9.28
N SER A 119 5.75 5.13 -9.40
CA SER A 119 5.00 4.51 -8.30
C SER A 119 5.63 3.22 -7.76
N VAL A 120 6.36 2.49 -8.60
CA VAL A 120 7.07 1.26 -8.22
C VAL A 120 8.54 1.53 -7.87
N LEU A 121 9.20 2.41 -8.62
CA LEU A 121 10.63 2.68 -8.44
C LEU A 121 10.93 3.52 -7.20
N LEU A 122 10.07 4.49 -6.86
CA LEU A 122 10.27 5.38 -5.70
C LEU A 122 10.27 4.60 -4.38
N PRO A 123 9.29 3.71 -4.08
CA PRO A 123 9.32 2.90 -2.87
C PRO A 123 10.58 2.02 -2.78
N LEU A 124 10.99 1.39 -3.89
CA LEU A 124 12.20 0.55 -3.91
C LEU A 124 13.47 1.36 -3.65
N TRP A 125 13.54 2.58 -4.18
CA TRP A 125 14.67 3.47 -3.94
C TRP A 125 14.70 3.97 -2.50
N ILE A 126 13.55 4.31 -1.92
CA ILE A 126 13.42 4.71 -0.51
C ILE A 126 13.79 3.54 0.41
N ASP A 127 13.28 2.33 0.17
CA ASP A 127 13.62 1.12 0.92
C ASP A 127 15.14 0.87 0.93
N ARG A 128 15.82 1.05 -0.21
CA ARG A 128 17.29 0.95 -0.30
C ARG A 128 18.01 2.03 0.51
N LYS A 129 17.47 3.26 0.54
CA LYS A 129 18.04 4.36 1.34
C LYS A 129 17.82 4.13 2.83
N LEU A 130 16.64 3.66 3.23
CA LEU A 130 16.31 3.32 4.61
C LEU A 130 17.20 2.18 5.12
N LEU A 131 17.46 1.15 4.31
CA LEU A 131 18.35 0.04 4.68
C LEU A 131 19.82 0.46 4.85
N LYS A 132 20.26 1.51 4.14
CA LYS A 132 21.61 2.09 4.30
C LYS A 132 21.74 2.92 5.57
N LEU A 133 20.65 3.57 6.01
CA LEU A 133 20.60 4.38 7.22
C LEU A 133 20.42 3.52 8.47
N ASP A 134 19.55 2.51 8.39
CA ASP A 134 19.25 1.59 9.47
C ASP A 134 19.31 0.15 8.93
N PRO A 135 20.39 -0.60 9.20
CA PRO A 135 20.52 -1.98 8.74
C PRO A 135 19.50 -2.93 9.38
N GLU A 136 18.86 -2.52 10.48
CA GLU A 136 17.76 -3.24 11.11
C GLU A 136 16.39 -2.84 10.55
N HIS A 137 16.32 -1.95 9.55
CA HIS A 137 15.08 -1.58 8.90
C HIS A 137 14.47 -2.78 8.16
N VAL A 138 13.19 -3.04 8.42
CA VAL A 138 12.42 -4.09 7.76
C VAL A 138 11.82 -3.49 6.50
N THR A 139 12.32 -3.88 5.33
CA THR A 139 11.75 -3.46 4.05
C THR A 139 10.46 -4.21 3.72
N SER A 140 9.68 -3.63 2.83
CA SER A 140 8.44 -4.18 2.27
C SER A 140 8.60 -5.63 1.79
N ASN A 141 9.70 -5.91 1.08
CA ASN A 141 10.03 -7.23 0.55
C ASN A 141 10.36 -8.26 1.65
N MET A 142 11.06 -7.82 2.70
CA MET A 142 11.39 -8.69 3.83
C MET A 142 10.14 -9.05 4.63
N LEU A 143 9.23 -8.10 4.81
CA LEU A 143 7.94 -8.34 5.46
C LEU A 143 7.08 -9.33 4.66
N ALA A 144 7.02 -9.16 3.33
CA ALA A 144 6.30 -10.08 2.44
C ALA A 144 6.87 -11.50 2.50
N LYS A 145 8.21 -11.64 2.50
CA LYS A 145 8.89 -12.93 2.64
C LYS A 145 8.60 -13.60 3.99
N ALA A 146 8.70 -12.86 5.08
CA ALA A 146 8.41 -13.36 6.43
C ALA A 146 6.96 -13.83 6.55
N ASN A 147 6.00 -13.11 5.96
CA ASN A 147 4.60 -13.52 5.96
C ASN A 147 4.35 -14.80 5.15
N ARG A 148 5.04 -14.96 4.00
CA ARG A 148 5.00 -16.21 3.21
C ARG A 148 5.58 -17.39 3.96
N GLU A 149 6.72 -17.21 4.63
CA GLU A 149 7.33 -18.28 5.43
C GLU A 149 6.45 -18.70 6.60
N LYS A 150 5.82 -17.73 7.28
CA LYS A 150 4.87 -18.00 8.38
C LYS A 150 3.62 -18.73 7.88
N LEU A 151 3.14 -18.39 6.69
CA LEU A 151 2.03 -19.10 6.05
C LEU A 151 2.44 -20.53 5.70
N LYS A 152 3.60 -20.70 5.05
CA LYS A 152 4.13 -22.02 4.68
C LYS A 152 4.27 -22.94 5.90
N ARG A 153 4.88 -22.48 7.00
CA ARG A 153 4.99 -23.28 8.24
C ARG A 153 3.63 -23.67 8.83
N ARG A 154 2.61 -22.81 8.72
CA ARG A 154 1.25 -23.17 9.15
C ARG A 154 0.62 -24.25 8.27
N LEU A 155 0.84 -24.19 6.96
CA LEU A 155 0.32 -25.20 6.03
C LEU A 155 1.05 -26.54 6.21
N ASP A 156 2.37 -26.51 6.34
CA ASP A 156 3.19 -27.71 6.56
C ASP A 156 2.79 -28.40 7.88
N GLY A 157 2.61 -27.64 8.97
CA GLY A 157 2.16 -28.19 10.26
C GLY A 157 0.67 -28.52 10.38
N ILE A 158 -0.13 -28.35 9.32
CA ILE A 158 -1.51 -28.89 9.22
C ILE A 158 -1.52 -30.24 8.48
N ASN A 159 -0.45 -30.53 7.72
CA ASN A 159 -0.28 -31.76 6.95
C ASN A 159 0.46 -32.87 7.73
N ASP A 160 0.92 -32.58 8.95
CA ASP A 160 1.43 -33.54 9.93
C ASP A 160 0.33 -33.89 10.96
#